data_AF-A0A9P8UDL0-F1
#
_entry.id   AF-A0A9P8UDL0-F1
#
_cell.length_a   1.000
_cell.length_b   1.000
_cell.length_c   1.000
_cell.angle_alpha   90.00
_cell.angle_beta   90.00
_cell.angle_gamma   90.00
#
_symmetry.space_group_name_H-M   'P 1'
#
loop_
_entity.id
_entity.type
_entity.pdbx_description
1 polymer ?
#
loop_
_entity_poly.entity_id
_entity_poly.type
_entity_poly.pdbx_seq_one_letter_code
_entity_poly.pdbx_strand_id
1 'polypeptide(L)'
;MASINELLSPVAEPSSSPEQSPQAFVGQKPESLHFTIEFVLDTACPHCYIGLKNLNAAIDAYKLQHPNATFEVTCSPVILSPSAGRSVDTKEVYYQTIRGFAPSTIQDWTRQGQESGINFSWQEGRTGNSRDSHKLLRLALEATPSTYRSSSFTRAFGHNRLSTTSSSLVTDVTPVGARGPQTQMQLADTIYREYFENNRDLSDRSFLLNTGTSLTNIPAEEIQACLESDEWDYAIDRLSDRNKMEFNAVPVFIIQGRFVAGGWQTPQKLLDIFEHVRAEGPNAPGRILSVPGGGWWMPGGVFRGANQDAAETGRRSAFGSS
;
A
#
# COMPACT_ATOMS: atom_id res chain seq x y z
N MET A 1 -48.08 -46.83 19.77
CA MET A 1 -48.21 -45.82 20.84
C MET A 1 -47.98 -44.45 20.21
N ALA A 2 -48.78 -43.48 20.63
CA ALA A 2 -49.21 -42.31 19.85
C ALA A 2 -48.15 -41.21 19.64
N SER A 3 -48.37 -40.46 18.55
CA SER A 3 -47.72 -39.20 18.16
C SER A 3 -48.19 -38.04 19.05
N ILE A 4 -47.30 -37.10 19.42
CA ILE A 4 -47.65 -35.90 20.19
C ILE A 4 -47.26 -34.67 19.38
N ASN A 5 -48.24 -34.27 18.57
CA ASN A 5 -48.45 -32.93 18.08
C ASN A 5 -49.47 -32.26 19.02
N GLU A 6 -49.15 -32.19 20.32
CA GLU A 6 -49.95 -31.55 21.35
C GLU A 6 -49.03 -30.77 22.27
N LEU A 7 -48.94 -29.46 22.04
CA LEU A 7 -48.89 -28.42 23.07
C LEU A 7 -48.83 -27.06 22.34
N LEU A 8 -49.89 -26.78 21.59
CA LEU A 8 -50.24 -25.44 21.13
C LEU A 8 -51.42 -24.93 21.96
N SER A 9 -51.30 -23.67 22.39
CA SER A 9 -52.32 -22.74 22.89
C SER A 9 -52.40 -22.57 24.43
N PRO A 10 -52.87 -21.40 24.92
CA PRO A 10 -52.00 -20.40 25.54
C PRO A 10 -52.34 -20.20 27.02
N VAL A 11 -51.42 -19.67 27.82
CA VAL A 11 -51.74 -19.24 29.19
C VAL A 11 -51.37 -17.78 29.36
N ALA A 12 -52.35 -17.07 29.93
CA ALA A 12 -52.56 -15.63 29.98
C ALA A 12 -51.48 -14.83 30.72
N GLU A 13 -51.39 -13.55 30.36
CA GLU A 13 -50.74 -12.50 31.14
C GLU A 13 -51.34 -12.37 32.54
N PRO A 14 -50.53 -11.89 33.50
CA PRO A 14 -50.96 -10.69 34.19
C PRO A 14 -49.95 -9.56 34.10
N SER A 15 -50.51 -8.41 33.76
CA SER A 15 -50.04 -7.05 33.88
C SER A 15 -49.29 -6.73 35.18
N SER A 16 -48.21 -5.96 35.04
CA SER A 16 -47.98 -4.63 35.65
C SER A 16 -46.56 -4.48 36.20
N SER A 17 -45.83 -3.57 35.56
CA SER A 17 -44.48 -3.07 35.86
C SER A 17 -44.32 -2.61 37.32
N PRO A 18 -43.06 -2.43 37.76
CA PRO A 18 -42.49 -1.09 37.64
C PRO A 18 -41.13 -1.06 36.94
N GLU A 19 -40.93 0.05 36.26
CA GLU A 19 -39.77 0.47 35.47
C GLU A 19 -38.43 0.21 36.18
N GLN A 20 -37.57 -0.56 35.53
CA GLN A 20 -36.13 -0.43 35.68
C GLN A 20 -35.55 -0.24 34.28
N SER A 21 -35.10 1.00 34.02
CA SER A 21 -34.39 1.39 32.80
C SER A 21 -33.28 0.39 32.49
N PRO A 22 -33.20 -0.15 31.26
CA PRO A 22 -32.00 -0.85 30.84
C PRO A 22 -30.89 0.19 30.73
N GLN A 23 -29.95 0.15 31.68
CA GLN A 23 -28.68 0.83 31.51
C GLN A 23 -28.06 0.29 30.21
N ALA A 24 -27.94 1.19 29.24
CA ALA A 24 -27.22 0.92 28.01
C ALA A 24 -25.85 0.33 28.37
N PHE A 25 -25.54 -0.86 27.85
CA PHE A 25 -24.17 -1.24 27.62
C PHE A 25 -23.60 -0.18 26.68
N VAL A 26 -22.97 0.84 27.26
CA VAL A 26 -22.13 1.78 26.53
C VAL A 26 -20.97 0.96 26.02
N GLY A 27 -21.10 0.54 24.75
CA GLY A 27 -20.06 -0.18 24.03
C GLY A 27 -18.74 0.56 24.18
N GLN A 28 -17.71 -0.20 24.55
CA GLN A 28 -16.36 0.32 24.78
C GLN A 28 -15.92 1.23 23.63
N LYS A 29 -15.38 2.38 24.04
CA LYS A 29 -14.61 3.34 23.23
C LYS A 29 -13.69 2.56 22.27
N PRO A 30 -13.71 2.80 20.94
CA PRO A 30 -12.92 1.98 20.02
C PRO A 30 -11.44 2.10 20.40
N GLU A 31 -10.82 0.94 20.60
CA GLU A 31 -9.37 0.76 20.72
C GLU A 31 -8.66 1.58 19.64
N SER A 32 -7.49 2.11 19.98
CA SER A 32 -6.57 2.71 19.00
C SER A 32 -6.39 1.75 17.82
N LEU A 33 -6.98 2.09 16.68
CA LEU A 33 -6.91 1.24 15.49
C LEU A 33 -5.67 1.59 14.69
N HIS A 34 -4.82 0.60 14.47
CA HIS A 34 -3.62 0.73 13.65
C HIS A 34 -3.81 0.04 12.31
N PHE A 35 -3.71 0.81 11.22
CA PHE A 35 -3.76 0.30 9.86
C PHE A 35 -2.35 0.13 9.32
N THR A 36 -2.00 -1.10 8.94
CA THR A 36 -0.84 -1.37 8.08
C THR A 36 -1.32 -1.50 6.64
N ILE A 37 -0.68 -0.78 5.72
CA ILE A 37 -1.00 -0.78 4.29
C ILE A 37 0.29 -1.01 3.51
N GLU A 38 0.32 -2.08 2.71
CA GLU A 38 1.36 -2.28 1.70
C GLU A 38 0.81 -1.80 0.36
N PHE A 39 1.41 -0.73 -0.16
CA PHE A 39 1.09 -0.10 -1.41
C PHE A 39 1.99 -0.66 -2.52
N VAL A 40 1.46 -1.61 -3.28
CA VAL A 40 2.15 -2.22 -4.42
C VAL A 40 2.01 -1.29 -5.63
N LEU A 41 3.13 -0.78 -6.13
CA LEU A 41 3.17 0.32 -7.09
C LEU A 41 4.29 0.18 -8.11
N ASP A 42 4.17 0.93 -9.20
CA ASP A 42 5.30 1.32 -10.04
C ASP A 42 5.42 2.85 -10.06
N THR A 43 6.64 3.38 -9.96
CA THR A 43 6.91 4.84 -10.01
C THR A 43 6.69 5.41 -11.42
N ALA A 44 6.71 4.55 -12.44
CA ALA A 44 6.35 4.89 -13.83
C ALA A 44 4.85 4.71 -14.14
N CYS A 45 3.98 4.52 -13.14
CA CYS A 45 2.55 4.30 -13.36
C CYS A 45 1.68 5.52 -12.98
N PRO A 46 0.95 6.12 -13.94
CA PRO A 46 0.11 7.30 -13.68
C PRO A 46 -1.00 7.02 -12.65
N HIS A 47 -1.65 5.85 -12.76
CA HIS A 47 -2.66 5.44 -11.79
C HIS A 47 -2.08 5.16 -10.40
N CYS A 48 -0.81 4.78 -10.27
CA CYS A 48 -0.20 4.67 -8.95
C CYS A 48 -0.02 6.05 -8.31
N TYR A 49 0.31 7.09 -9.09
CA TYR A 49 0.36 8.44 -8.54
C TYR A 49 -1.02 8.94 -8.08
N ILE A 50 -2.05 8.74 -8.89
CA ILE A 50 -3.45 9.03 -8.53
C ILE A 50 -3.85 8.24 -7.27
N GLY A 51 -3.51 6.95 -7.23
CA GLY A 51 -3.77 6.09 -6.08
C GLY A 51 -3.09 6.58 -4.79
N LEU A 52 -1.86 7.09 -4.88
CA LEU A 52 -1.15 7.67 -3.74
C LEU A 52 -1.85 8.94 -3.23
N LYS A 53 -2.24 9.86 -4.12
CA LYS A 53 -2.98 11.07 -3.73
C LYS A 53 -4.33 10.73 -3.09
N ASN A 54 -5.06 9.78 -3.67
CA ASN A 54 -6.34 9.33 -3.13
C ASN A 54 -6.18 8.62 -1.77
N LEU A 55 -5.13 7.82 -1.60
CA LEU A 55 -4.81 7.19 -0.32
C LEU A 55 -4.51 8.21 0.77
N ASN A 56 -3.66 9.21 0.48
CA ASN A 56 -3.34 10.26 1.44
C ASN A 56 -4.60 11.04 1.84
N ALA A 57 -5.42 11.45 0.86
CA ALA A 57 -6.68 12.14 1.13
C ALA A 57 -7.66 11.31 1.99
N ALA A 58 -7.75 10.00 1.73
CA ALA A 58 -8.57 9.10 2.52
C ALA A 58 -8.03 8.93 3.96
N ILE A 59 -6.71 8.80 4.14
CA ILE A 59 -6.08 8.71 5.46
C ILE A 59 -6.34 9.98 6.27
N ASP A 60 -6.18 11.15 5.66
CA ASP A 60 -6.41 12.44 6.34
C ASP A 60 -7.88 12.59 6.74
N ALA A 61 -8.81 12.31 5.82
CA ALA A 61 -10.24 12.32 6.10
C ALA A 61 -10.65 11.29 7.17
N TYR A 62 -10.01 10.12 7.19
CA TYR A 62 -10.27 9.10 8.20
C TYR A 62 -9.80 9.55 9.58
N LYS A 63 -8.61 10.14 9.69
CA LYS A 63 -8.07 10.67 10.95
C LYS A 63 -8.92 11.80 11.53
N LEU A 64 -9.56 12.61 10.68
CA LEU A 64 -10.53 13.62 11.15
C LEU A 64 -11.74 12.99 11.83
N GLN A 65 -12.20 11.83 11.35
CA GLN A 65 -13.33 11.08 11.93
C GLN A 65 -12.91 10.19 13.09
N HIS A 66 -11.67 9.68 13.08
CA HIS A 66 -11.08 8.78 14.06
C HIS A 66 -9.71 9.29 14.53
N PRO A 67 -9.65 10.27 15.46
CA PRO A 67 -8.39 10.92 15.85
C PRO A 67 -7.34 9.98 16.47
N ASN A 68 -7.75 8.81 16.97
CA ASN A 68 -6.86 7.81 17.55
C ASN A 68 -6.39 6.75 16.53
N ALA A 69 -6.88 6.82 15.28
CA ALA A 69 -6.45 5.91 14.23
C ALA A 69 -5.06 6.28 13.73
N THR A 70 -4.20 5.26 13.59
CA THR A 70 -2.85 5.43 13.07
C THR A 70 -2.69 4.62 11.79
N PHE A 71 -1.83 5.10 10.90
CA PHE A 71 -1.59 4.50 9.59
C PHE A 71 -0.10 4.35 9.39
N GLU A 72 0.28 3.18 8.91
CA GLU A 72 1.62 2.85 8.45
C GLU A 72 1.51 2.34 7.03
N VAL A 73 2.08 3.10 6.09
CA VAL A 73 2.03 2.78 4.66
C VAL A 73 3.44 2.49 4.19
N THR A 74 3.64 1.32 3.59
CA THR A 74 4.92 0.93 2.97
C THR A 74 4.72 0.69 1.48
N CYS A 75 5.74 0.96 0.67
CA CYS A 75 5.73 0.74 -0.77
C CYS A 75 6.36 -0.61 -1.11
N SER A 76 5.77 -1.33 -2.06
CA SER A 76 6.30 -2.58 -2.61
C SER A 76 6.42 -2.49 -4.13
N PRO A 77 7.56 -2.91 -4.71
CA PRO A 77 7.86 -2.60 -6.09
C PRO A 77 7.13 -3.53 -7.07
N VAL A 78 6.73 -2.95 -8.20
CA VAL A 78 6.45 -3.62 -9.47
C VAL A 78 7.15 -2.80 -10.54
N ILE A 79 7.94 -3.45 -11.41
CA ILE A 79 8.56 -2.78 -12.57
C ILE A 79 7.76 -3.17 -13.81
N LEU A 80 6.98 -2.25 -14.38
CA LEU A 80 6.10 -2.54 -15.52
C LEU A 80 6.88 -2.78 -16.82
N SER A 81 8.04 -2.15 -16.98
CA SER A 81 8.91 -2.30 -18.16
C SER A 81 10.35 -2.61 -17.75
N PRO A 82 10.66 -3.86 -17.37
CA PRO A 82 11.99 -4.23 -16.87
C PRO A 82 13.09 -4.14 -17.94
N SER A 83 12.71 -4.14 -19.23
CA SER A 83 13.61 -3.98 -20.37
C SER A 83 13.80 -2.53 -20.83
N ALA A 84 13.10 -1.55 -20.22
CA ALA A 84 13.31 -0.14 -20.57
C ALA A 84 14.76 0.27 -20.26
N GLY A 85 15.35 1.10 -21.12
CA GLY A 85 16.68 1.66 -20.91
C GLY A 85 16.69 2.71 -19.80
N ARG A 86 17.88 3.25 -19.47
CA ARG A 86 18.00 4.46 -18.64
C ARG A 86 18.09 5.68 -19.52
N SER A 87 17.20 6.64 -19.31
CA SER A 87 17.21 7.92 -20.03
C SER A 87 17.32 7.75 -21.53
N VAL A 88 16.60 6.77 -22.12
CA VAL A 88 16.62 6.50 -23.57
C VAL A 88 15.40 7.11 -24.25
N ASP A 89 14.24 6.94 -23.63
CA ASP A 89 12.95 7.26 -24.25
C ASP A 89 12.40 8.60 -23.74
N THR A 90 11.63 9.28 -24.59
CA THR A 90 10.75 10.35 -24.11
C THR A 90 9.57 9.71 -23.37
N LYS A 91 8.91 10.47 -22.48
CA LYS A 91 7.69 9.98 -21.81
C LYS A 91 6.62 9.57 -22.83
N GLU A 92 6.45 10.34 -23.91
CA GLU A 92 5.52 9.99 -24.99
C GLU A 92 5.82 8.62 -25.61
N VAL A 93 7.07 8.38 -26.04
CA VAL A 93 7.49 7.10 -26.64
C VAL A 93 7.29 5.96 -25.64
N TYR A 94 7.66 6.17 -24.38
CA TYR A 94 7.47 5.17 -23.33
C TYR A 94 6.00 4.78 -23.16
N TYR A 95 5.09 5.74 -22.96
CA TYR A 95 3.69 5.42 -22.70
C TYR A 95 2.96 4.89 -23.94
N GLN A 96 3.20 5.47 -25.11
CA GLN A 96 2.46 5.08 -26.32
C GLN A 96 3.04 3.83 -26.99
N THR A 97 4.36 3.76 -27.13
CA THR A 97 5.02 2.69 -27.90
C THR A 97 5.46 1.54 -27.02
N ILE A 98 6.20 1.81 -25.93
CA ILE A 98 6.75 0.75 -25.08
C ILE A 98 5.65 0.10 -24.23
N ARG A 99 4.75 0.92 -23.69
CA ARG A 99 3.63 0.47 -22.86
C ARG A 99 2.35 0.18 -23.65
N GLY A 100 2.29 0.62 -24.92
CA GLY A 100 1.19 0.31 -25.82
C GLY A 100 -0.12 1.04 -25.53
N PHE A 101 -0.09 2.19 -24.84
CA PHE A 101 -1.30 2.95 -24.55
C PHE A 101 -1.72 3.86 -25.72
N ALA A 102 -3.02 3.96 -25.94
CA ALA A 102 -3.56 4.87 -26.93
C ALA A 102 -3.37 6.34 -26.48
N PRO A 103 -3.25 7.31 -27.41
CA PRO A 103 -3.18 8.73 -27.05
C PRO A 103 -4.35 9.23 -26.19
N SER A 104 -5.55 8.65 -26.36
CA SER A 104 -6.71 8.98 -25.52
C SER A 104 -6.51 8.61 -24.04
N THR A 105 -5.71 7.59 -23.74
CA THR A 105 -5.39 7.19 -22.37
C THR A 105 -4.66 8.29 -21.61
N ILE A 106 -3.80 9.07 -22.30
CA ILE A 106 -3.13 10.23 -21.69
C ILE A 106 -4.14 11.30 -21.28
N GLN A 107 -5.18 11.53 -22.09
CA GLN A 107 -6.26 12.46 -21.77
C GLN A 107 -7.07 11.98 -20.56
N ASP A 108 -7.37 10.67 -20.51
CA ASP A 108 -8.05 10.06 -19.37
C ASP A 108 -7.25 10.19 -18.08
N TRP A 109 -5.94 9.92 -18.11
CA TRP A 109 -5.07 10.12 -16.95
C TRP A 109 -5.00 11.58 -16.53
N THR A 110 -4.98 12.50 -17.48
CA THR A 110 -4.94 13.94 -17.20
C THR A 110 -6.19 14.38 -16.46
N ARG A 111 -7.39 13.98 -16.94
CA ARG A 111 -8.66 14.27 -16.28
C ARG A 111 -8.73 13.66 -14.87
N GLN A 112 -8.39 12.38 -14.74
CA GLN A 112 -8.39 11.69 -13.44
C GLN A 112 -7.36 12.27 -12.47
N GLY A 113 -6.19 12.69 -12.98
CA GLY A 113 -5.17 13.38 -12.21
C GLY A 113 -5.67 14.70 -11.64
N GLN A 114 -6.35 15.51 -12.46
CA GLN A 114 -6.91 16.78 -12.04
C GLN A 114 -7.93 16.63 -10.89
N GLU A 115 -8.76 15.59 -10.94
CA GLU A 115 -9.70 15.24 -9.85
C GLU A 115 -8.96 14.95 -8.52
N SER A 116 -7.71 14.49 -8.59
CA SER A 116 -6.83 14.23 -7.44
C SER A 116 -5.77 15.32 -7.21
N GLY A 117 -5.89 16.48 -7.86
CA GLY A 117 -4.98 17.62 -7.71
C GLY A 117 -3.61 17.47 -8.38
N ILE A 118 -3.47 16.57 -9.36
CA ILE A 118 -2.24 16.32 -10.12
C ILE A 118 -2.29 17.11 -11.44
N ASN A 119 -1.20 17.82 -11.75
CA ASN A 119 -1.03 18.47 -13.06
C ASN A 119 -0.03 17.69 -13.92
N PHE A 120 -0.48 16.62 -14.57
CA PHE A 120 0.38 15.80 -15.40
C PHE A 120 0.98 16.58 -16.58
N SER A 121 2.29 16.42 -16.77
CA SER A 121 3.03 16.84 -17.96
C SER A 121 3.46 15.61 -18.77
N TRP A 122 3.25 15.63 -20.09
CA TRP A 122 3.45 14.46 -20.96
C TRP A 122 4.37 14.70 -22.16
N GLN A 123 4.36 15.94 -22.68
CA GLN A 123 5.03 16.29 -23.93
C GLN A 123 6.54 16.53 -23.76
N GLU A 124 7.02 16.58 -22.52
CA GLU A 124 8.40 16.87 -22.17
C GLU A 124 8.94 15.82 -21.19
N GLY A 125 10.27 15.73 -21.11
CA GLY A 125 10.94 14.84 -20.18
C GLY A 125 11.32 13.47 -20.77
N ARG A 126 12.41 12.94 -20.22
CA ARG A 126 12.90 11.59 -20.51
C ARG A 126 12.37 10.63 -19.45
N THR A 127 12.47 9.35 -19.75
CA THR A 127 12.09 8.28 -18.81
C THR A 127 12.89 7.03 -19.10
N GLY A 128 12.76 6.05 -18.20
CA GLY A 128 13.41 4.77 -18.35
C GLY A 128 12.91 3.74 -17.36
N ASN A 129 13.78 2.79 -17.04
CA ASN A 129 13.54 1.75 -16.06
C ASN A 129 13.27 2.31 -14.66
N SER A 130 12.23 1.83 -13.97
CA SER A 130 11.87 2.26 -12.62
C SER A 130 12.66 1.59 -11.50
N ARG A 131 13.54 0.63 -11.79
CA ARG A 131 14.32 -0.09 -10.79
C ARG A 131 15.08 0.83 -9.83
N ASP A 132 15.82 1.80 -10.34
CA ASP A 132 16.62 2.70 -9.49
C ASP A 132 15.74 3.50 -8.52
N SER A 133 14.57 3.96 -8.97
CA SER A 133 13.62 4.64 -8.09
C SER A 133 13.04 3.71 -7.01
N HIS A 134 12.77 2.44 -7.36
CA HIS A 134 12.35 1.43 -6.38
C HIS A 134 13.45 1.07 -5.39
N LYS A 135 14.72 1.06 -5.82
CA LYS A 135 15.88 0.89 -4.93
C LYS A 135 15.93 2.01 -3.91
N LEU A 136 15.77 3.27 -4.33
CA LEU A 136 15.72 4.41 -3.41
C LEU A 136 14.53 4.32 -2.44
N LEU A 137 13.33 3.95 -2.92
CA LEU A 137 12.17 3.73 -2.04
C LEU A 137 12.43 2.61 -1.03
N ARG A 138 13.07 1.51 -1.44
CA ARG A 138 13.39 0.41 -0.52
C ARG A 138 14.47 0.80 0.47
N LEU A 139 15.50 1.52 0.03
CA LEU A 139 16.54 2.08 0.88
C LEU A 139 15.92 2.99 1.96
N ALA A 140 14.96 3.84 1.58
CA ALA A 140 14.26 4.69 2.54
C ALA A 140 13.49 3.91 3.63
N LEU A 141 13.23 2.61 3.44
CA LEU A 141 12.61 1.73 4.42
C LEU A 141 13.64 0.92 5.20
N GLU A 142 14.64 0.34 4.54
CA GLU A 142 15.64 -0.54 5.13
C GLU A 142 17.06 -0.32 4.58
N ALA A 143 18.10 -0.54 5.40
CA ALA A 143 19.49 -0.26 5.05
C ALA A 143 20.15 -1.33 4.16
N THR A 144 19.57 -2.53 4.11
CA THR A 144 20.13 -3.67 3.39
C THR A 144 19.11 -4.20 2.39
N PRO A 145 19.54 -4.67 1.21
CA PRO A 145 18.64 -5.27 0.25
C PRO A 145 17.99 -6.52 0.86
N SER A 146 16.69 -6.68 0.67
CA SER A 146 15.98 -7.89 1.06
C SER A 146 14.86 -8.25 0.10
N THR A 147 14.54 -9.53 0.04
CA THR A 147 13.44 -10.08 -0.75
C THR A 147 12.16 -10.29 0.06
N TYR A 148 12.10 -9.74 1.28
CA TYR A 148 10.91 -9.79 2.14
C TYR A 148 9.94 -8.67 1.77
N ARG A 149 8.63 -8.90 1.97
CA ARG A 149 7.63 -7.87 1.71
C ARG A 149 7.87 -6.67 2.61
N SER A 150 7.51 -5.48 2.13
CA SER A 150 7.60 -4.26 2.95
C SER A 150 6.72 -4.33 4.20
N SER A 151 5.61 -5.04 4.16
CA SER A 151 4.79 -5.33 5.34
C SER A 151 5.47 -6.24 6.38
N SER A 152 6.55 -6.95 6.04
CA SER A 152 7.33 -7.75 7.00
C SER A 152 8.26 -6.88 7.86
N PHE A 153 8.61 -5.67 7.40
CA PHE A 153 9.44 -4.71 8.13
C PHE A 153 8.83 -4.33 9.49
N THR A 154 7.51 -4.24 9.54
CA THR A 154 6.74 -3.71 10.67
C THR A 154 6.66 -4.71 11.83
N ARG A 155 6.85 -6.01 11.57
CA ARG A 155 6.98 -7.04 12.61
C ARG A 155 8.36 -7.09 13.28
N ALA A 156 9.42 -6.63 12.60
CA ALA A 156 10.79 -6.71 13.10
C ALA A 156 11.18 -5.50 13.97
N PHE A 157 10.56 -4.33 13.75
CA PHE A 157 10.86 -3.08 14.45
C PHE A 157 9.75 -2.63 15.40
N GLY A 158 9.34 -3.53 16.31
CA GLY A 158 8.91 -3.20 17.67
C GLY A 158 7.65 -2.35 17.90
N HIS A 159 6.54 -3.02 18.22
CA HIS A 159 5.46 -2.49 19.07
C HIS A 159 5.90 -2.30 20.55
N ASN A 160 7.15 -1.91 20.82
CA ASN A 160 7.59 -1.63 22.19
C ASN A 160 8.67 -0.56 22.22
N ARG A 161 8.23 0.71 22.28
CA ARG A 161 8.80 1.79 23.11
C ARG A 161 8.06 3.10 22.87
N LEU A 162 6.99 3.34 23.61
CA LEU A 162 6.62 4.69 24.03
C LEU A 162 6.19 4.64 25.49
N SER A 163 7.20 4.69 26.36
CA SER A 163 7.06 5.09 27.76
C SER A 163 6.86 6.60 27.80
N THR A 164 5.69 7.01 28.27
CA THR A 164 5.33 8.28 28.90
C THR A 164 6.40 9.38 28.98
N THR A 165 6.15 10.52 28.34
CA THR A 165 6.16 11.83 29.02
C THR A 165 5.41 12.87 28.20
N SER A 166 4.75 13.77 28.94
CA SER A 166 3.72 14.70 28.50
C SER A 166 4.26 15.98 27.85
N SER A 167 3.41 16.56 26.99
CA SER A 167 3.30 17.99 26.65
C SER A 167 4.36 18.61 25.73
N SER A 168 3.96 18.94 24.49
CA SER A 168 3.58 20.32 24.09
C SER A 168 3.43 20.45 22.57
N LEU A 169 2.31 21.05 22.15
CA LEU A 169 2.02 21.74 20.88
C LEU A 169 2.79 21.30 19.61
N VAL A 170 2.13 20.47 18.79
CA VAL A 170 2.61 20.04 17.47
C VAL A 170 2.36 21.17 16.46
N THR A 171 3.44 21.76 15.97
CA THR A 171 3.48 22.40 14.65
C THR A 171 3.93 21.35 13.64
N ASP A 172 3.22 21.30 12.53
CA ASP A 172 3.26 20.25 11.51
C ASP A 172 4.51 20.32 10.63
N VAL A 173 5.66 19.95 11.21
CA VAL A 173 6.87 19.61 10.47
C VAL A 173 7.40 18.31 11.07
N THR A 174 7.13 17.20 10.39
CA THR A 174 7.67 15.90 10.80
C THR A 174 9.21 15.96 10.69
N PRO A 175 9.98 15.55 11.73
CA PRO A 175 11.44 15.50 11.61
C PRO A 175 11.83 14.53 10.48
N VAL A 176 12.74 14.97 9.62
CA VAL A 176 13.44 14.10 8.65
C VAL A 176 14.03 12.92 9.42
N GLY A 177 13.47 11.72 9.23
CA GLY A 177 13.97 10.47 9.79
C GLY A 177 14.94 9.78 8.84
N ALA A 178 15.90 9.02 9.38
CA ALA A 178 16.89 8.30 8.57
C ALA A 178 16.25 7.26 7.64
N ARG A 179 15.30 6.45 8.13
CA ARG A 179 14.54 5.43 7.38
C ARG A 179 13.19 5.16 8.03
N GLY A 180 12.20 4.75 7.25
CA GLY A 180 10.92 4.26 7.74
C GLY A 180 9.77 4.45 6.74
N PRO A 181 8.57 3.94 7.05
CA PRO A 181 7.38 4.04 6.21
C PRO A 181 7.04 5.49 5.79
N GLN A 182 7.17 6.45 6.72
CA GLN A 182 6.88 7.86 6.46
C GLN A 182 7.90 8.47 5.47
N THR A 183 9.21 8.23 5.69
CA THR A 183 10.27 8.68 4.79
C THR A 183 10.12 8.08 3.40
N GLN A 184 9.78 6.78 3.32
CA GLN A 184 9.52 6.10 2.06
C GLN A 184 8.33 6.71 1.31
N MET A 185 7.22 7.00 1.98
CA MET A 185 6.05 7.63 1.37
C MET A 185 6.32 9.06 0.90
N GLN A 186 7.07 9.86 1.66
CA GLN A 186 7.48 11.20 1.26
C GLN A 186 8.37 11.17 0.00
N LEU A 187 9.28 10.20 -0.08
CA LEU A 187 10.09 9.97 -1.28
C LEU A 187 9.23 9.54 -2.47
N ALA A 188 8.28 8.63 -2.28
CA ALA A 188 7.37 8.20 -3.35
C ALA A 188 6.56 9.38 -3.91
N ASP A 189 5.95 10.19 -3.03
CA ASP A 189 5.20 11.39 -3.45
C ASP A 189 6.10 12.38 -4.22
N THR A 190 7.32 12.61 -3.74
CA THR A 190 8.26 13.52 -4.42
C THR A 190 8.72 12.97 -5.77
N ILE A 191 9.10 11.70 -5.86
CA ILE A 191 9.49 11.07 -7.13
C ILE A 191 8.34 11.17 -8.13
N TYR A 192 7.11 10.90 -7.70
CA TYR A 192 5.95 11.04 -8.56
C TYR A 192 5.75 12.48 -9.04
N ARG A 193 5.74 13.46 -8.13
CA ARG A 193 5.58 14.88 -8.49
C ARG A 193 6.66 15.33 -9.48
N GLU A 194 7.92 15.03 -9.20
CA GLU A 194 9.04 15.43 -10.03
C GLU A 194 9.02 14.76 -11.41
N TYR A 195 8.66 13.47 -11.48
CA TYR A 195 8.55 12.75 -12.75
C TYR A 195 7.32 13.17 -13.57
N PHE A 196 6.14 13.21 -12.94
CA PHE A 196 4.87 13.39 -13.63
C PHE A 196 4.50 14.85 -13.88
N GLU A 197 4.94 15.78 -13.04
CA GLU A 197 4.55 17.20 -13.13
C GLU A 197 5.72 18.08 -13.57
N ASN A 198 6.96 17.73 -13.19
CA ASN A 198 8.16 18.54 -13.46
C ASN A 198 9.13 17.93 -14.48
N ASN A 199 8.73 16.87 -15.17
CA ASN A 199 9.48 16.25 -16.28
C ASN A 199 10.91 15.78 -15.93
N ARG A 200 11.19 15.51 -14.65
CA ARG A 200 12.42 14.82 -14.25
C ARG A 200 12.42 13.41 -14.81
N ASP A 201 13.60 12.88 -15.12
CA ASP A 201 13.73 11.51 -15.57
C ASP A 201 13.82 10.56 -14.37
N LEU A 202 12.84 9.66 -14.23
CA LEU A 202 12.79 8.72 -13.11
C LEU A 202 13.99 7.76 -13.06
N SER A 203 14.71 7.61 -14.18
CA SER A 203 15.88 6.74 -14.33
C SER A 203 17.21 7.47 -14.25
N ASP A 204 17.21 8.79 -14.06
CA ASP A 204 18.41 9.58 -13.80
C ASP A 204 18.83 9.43 -12.32
N ARG A 205 19.97 8.78 -12.12
CA ARG A 205 20.56 8.58 -10.79
C ARG A 205 20.95 9.88 -10.10
N SER A 206 21.29 10.94 -10.85
CA SER A 206 21.63 12.24 -10.26
C SER A 206 20.41 12.87 -9.62
N PHE A 207 19.26 12.82 -10.32
CA PHE A 207 17.97 13.20 -9.78
C PHE A 207 17.64 12.39 -8.51
N LEU A 208 17.70 11.06 -8.58
CA LEU A 208 17.38 10.19 -7.44
C LEU A 208 18.30 10.42 -6.23
N LEU A 209 19.61 10.58 -6.47
CA LEU A 209 20.58 10.91 -5.43
C LEU A 209 20.23 12.22 -4.74
N ASN A 210 20.03 13.30 -5.52
CA ASN A 210 19.71 14.62 -4.98
C ASN A 210 18.38 14.62 -4.19
N THR A 211 17.36 13.93 -4.69
CA THR A 211 16.07 13.80 -4.01
C THR A 211 16.22 12.99 -2.73
N GLY A 212 16.96 11.88 -2.75
CA GLY A 212 17.24 11.05 -1.59
C GLY A 212 17.99 11.81 -0.50
N THR A 213 19.06 12.53 -0.84
CA THR A 213 19.84 13.31 0.14
C THR A 213 19.07 14.49 0.71
N SER A 214 18.15 15.07 -0.05
CA SER A 214 17.37 16.24 0.40
C SER A 214 16.23 15.88 1.34
N LEU A 215 15.68 14.67 1.22
CA LEU A 215 14.49 14.23 1.96
C LEU A 215 14.78 13.23 3.06
N THR A 216 16.00 12.72 3.12
CA THR A 216 16.41 11.70 4.10
C THR A 216 17.72 12.08 4.77
N ASN A 217 18.01 11.46 5.91
CA ASN A 217 19.34 11.55 6.52
C ASN A 217 20.27 10.41 6.05
N ILE A 218 19.99 9.80 4.88
CA ILE A 218 20.82 8.75 4.31
C ILE A 218 22.01 9.41 3.61
N PRO A 219 23.26 9.02 3.93
CA PRO A 219 24.44 9.59 3.29
C PRO A 219 24.44 9.41 1.77
N ALA A 220 25.00 10.39 1.06
CA ALA A 220 25.08 10.38 -0.39
C ALA A 220 25.83 9.14 -0.91
N GLU A 221 26.92 8.74 -0.23
CA GLU A 221 27.67 7.54 -0.57
C GLU A 221 26.83 6.26 -0.46
N GLU A 222 25.90 6.20 0.50
CA GLU A 222 25.06 5.03 0.69
C GLU A 222 23.95 4.96 -0.37
N ILE A 223 23.35 6.10 -0.73
CA ILE A 223 22.38 6.17 -1.84
C ILE A 223 23.08 5.78 -3.14
N GLN A 224 24.26 6.31 -3.41
CA GLN A 224 25.02 5.96 -4.61
C GLN A 224 25.36 4.47 -4.65
N ALA A 225 25.89 3.91 -3.56
CA ALA A 225 26.20 2.49 -3.46
C ALA A 225 24.96 1.61 -3.68
N CYS A 226 23.81 2.01 -3.12
CA CYS A 226 22.54 1.35 -3.38
C CYS A 226 22.20 1.40 -4.88
N LEU A 227 22.14 2.59 -5.49
CA LEU A 227 21.79 2.78 -6.89
C LEU A 227 22.69 1.99 -7.86
N GLU A 228 23.97 1.83 -7.53
CA GLU A 228 24.97 1.12 -8.35
C GLU A 228 25.01 -0.40 -8.12
N SER A 229 24.38 -0.92 -7.06
CA SER A 229 24.52 -2.32 -6.66
C SER A 229 23.62 -3.30 -7.40
N ASP A 230 24.21 -4.39 -7.90
CA ASP A 230 23.52 -5.55 -8.49
C ASP A 230 22.71 -6.35 -7.46
N GLU A 231 23.11 -6.34 -6.18
CA GLU A 231 22.37 -7.03 -5.11
C GLU A 231 21.02 -6.35 -4.86
N TRP A 232 21.01 -5.01 -4.89
CA TRP A 232 19.77 -4.25 -4.83
C TRP A 232 18.93 -4.42 -6.09
N ASP A 233 19.55 -4.54 -7.27
CA ASP A 233 18.83 -4.85 -8.51
C ASP A 233 18.10 -6.19 -8.38
N TYR A 234 18.80 -7.23 -7.92
CA TYR A 234 18.23 -8.56 -7.68
C TYR A 234 17.07 -8.51 -6.67
N ALA A 235 17.25 -7.82 -5.54
CA ALA A 235 16.21 -7.73 -4.52
C ALA A 235 14.92 -7.08 -5.05
N ILE A 236 15.04 -5.97 -5.79
CA ILE A 236 13.89 -5.28 -6.39
C ILE A 236 13.23 -6.13 -7.46
N ASP A 237 14.00 -6.76 -8.34
CA ASP A 237 13.45 -7.61 -9.41
C ASP A 237 12.68 -8.80 -8.83
N ARG A 238 13.23 -9.46 -7.78
CA ARG A 238 12.54 -10.57 -7.09
C ARG A 238 11.24 -10.15 -6.42
N LEU A 239 11.21 -8.98 -5.79
CA LEU A 239 9.99 -8.43 -5.19
C LEU A 239 8.95 -8.09 -6.26
N SER A 240 9.38 -7.45 -7.35
CA SER A 240 8.53 -7.14 -8.50
C SER A 240 7.93 -8.40 -9.12
N ASP A 241 8.73 -9.44 -9.36
CA ASP A 241 8.26 -10.70 -9.93
C ASP A 241 7.26 -11.40 -9.02
N ARG A 242 7.50 -11.45 -7.71
CA ARG A 242 6.53 -11.98 -6.74
C ARG A 242 5.22 -11.20 -6.79
N ASN A 243 5.28 -9.88 -6.77
CA ASN A 243 4.07 -9.05 -6.83
C ASN A 243 3.30 -9.25 -8.15
N LYS A 244 3.98 -9.47 -9.28
CA LYS A 244 3.34 -9.78 -10.56
C LYS A 244 2.73 -11.18 -10.62
N MET A 245 3.24 -12.14 -9.84
CA MET A 245 2.60 -13.46 -9.71
C MET A 245 1.29 -13.38 -8.92
N GLU A 246 1.19 -12.43 -7.98
CA GLU A 246 0.01 -12.25 -7.13
C GLU A 246 -1.01 -11.26 -7.73
N PHE A 247 -0.54 -10.24 -8.45
CA PHE A 247 -1.36 -9.15 -8.96
C PHE A 247 -1.07 -8.88 -10.43
N ASN A 248 -2.14 -8.81 -11.23
CA ASN A 248 -2.03 -8.57 -12.67
C ASN A 248 -1.96 -7.07 -13.04
N ALA A 249 -2.15 -6.17 -12.08
CA ALA A 249 -2.11 -4.73 -12.29
C ALA A 249 -1.74 -3.98 -11.00
N VAL A 250 -1.25 -2.75 -11.15
CA VAL A 250 -0.99 -1.79 -10.07
C VAL A 250 -1.77 -0.49 -10.33
N PRO A 251 -2.11 0.30 -9.28
CA PRO A 251 -1.79 0.08 -7.87
C PRO A 251 -2.59 -1.04 -7.20
N VAL A 252 -2.05 -1.58 -6.10
CA VAL A 252 -2.79 -2.45 -5.16
C VAL A 252 -2.50 -2.01 -3.73
N PHE A 253 -3.53 -1.95 -2.90
CA PHE A 253 -3.43 -1.72 -1.45
C PHE A 253 -3.72 -3.03 -0.71
N ILE A 254 -2.74 -3.54 0.02
CA ILE A 254 -2.90 -4.69 0.90
C ILE A 254 -3.00 -4.16 2.34
N ILE A 255 -4.20 -4.22 2.91
CA ILE A 255 -4.52 -3.66 4.21
C ILE A 255 -4.54 -4.77 5.25
N GLN A 256 -3.82 -4.59 6.35
CA GLN A 256 -3.63 -5.57 7.42
C GLN A 256 -3.13 -6.94 6.91
N GLY A 257 -2.40 -6.94 5.79
CA GLY A 257 -1.86 -8.15 5.15
C GLY A 257 -2.92 -9.12 4.61
N ARG A 258 -4.20 -8.73 4.60
CA ARG A 258 -5.31 -9.68 4.34
C ARG A 258 -6.46 -9.11 3.51
N PHE A 259 -6.65 -7.80 3.50
CA PHE A 259 -7.66 -7.15 2.66
C PHE A 259 -6.99 -6.52 1.45
N VAL A 260 -7.56 -6.74 0.26
CA VAL A 260 -6.96 -6.25 -0.98
C VAL A 260 -7.91 -5.29 -1.69
N ALA A 261 -7.41 -4.12 -2.04
CA ALA A 261 -8.09 -3.17 -2.92
C ALA A 261 -7.19 -2.86 -4.12
N GLY A 262 -7.58 -3.32 -5.31
CA GLY A 262 -6.86 -3.04 -6.54
C GLY A 262 -7.33 -1.74 -7.21
N GLY A 263 -6.43 -1.02 -7.86
CA GLY A 263 -6.73 0.18 -8.65
C GLY A 263 -6.66 1.47 -7.84
N TRP A 264 -6.78 2.60 -8.51
CA TRP A 264 -6.64 3.95 -7.94
C TRP A 264 -7.96 4.40 -7.28
N GLN A 265 -8.45 3.61 -6.32
CA GLN A 265 -9.72 3.83 -5.64
C GLN A 265 -9.93 5.31 -5.25
N THR A 266 -11.16 5.80 -5.36
CA THR A 266 -11.49 7.17 -4.93
C THR A 266 -11.28 7.32 -3.41
N PRO A 267 -11.05 8.54 -2.89
CA PRO A 267 -10.91 8.75 -1.46
C PRO A 267 -12.10 8.20 -0.67
N GLN A 268 -13.33 8.41 -1.15
CA GLN A 268 -14.53 7.88 -0.51
C GLN A 268 -14.54 6.34 -0.46
N LYS A 269 -14.13 5.67 -1.54
CA LYS A 269 -14.10 4.21 -1.57
C LYS A 269 -13.05 3.63 -0.62
N LEU A 270 -11.90 4.31 -0.46
CA LEU A 270 -10.88 3.95 0.52
C LEU A 270 -11.37 4.18 1.96
N LEU A 271 -12.14 5.25 2.22
CA LEU A 271 -12.80 5.46 3.52
C LEU A 271 -13.76 4.30 3.84
N ASP A 272 -14.61 3.91 2.89
CA ASP A 272 -15.53 2.78 3.06
C ASP A 272 -14.76 1.47 3.35
N ILE A 273 -13.61 1.28 2.71
CA ILE A 273 -12.71 0.15 2.97
C ILE A 273 -12.15 0.21 4.41
N PHE A 274 -11.66 1.37 4.86
CA PHE A 274 -11.14 1.50 6.24
C PHE A 274 -12.23 1.24 7.29
N GLU A 275 -13.45 1.71 7.05
CA GLU A 275 -14.60 1.40 7.90
C GLU A 275 -14.94 -0.09 7.90
N HIS A 276 -14.92 -0.73 6.73
CA HIS A 276 -15.14 -2.17 6.63
C HIS A 276 -14.09 -2.96 7.43
N VAL A 277 -12.81 -2.62 7.26
CA VAL A 277 -11.68 -3.25 7.98
C VAL A 277 -11.80 -3.04 9.49
N ARG A 278 -12.20 -1.84 9.93
CA ARG A 278 -12.47 -1.56 11.35
C ARG A 278 -13.61 -2.42 11.89
N ALA A 279 -14.73 -2.50 11.16
CA ALA A 279 -15.93 -3.22 11.61
C ALA A 279 -15.72 -4.74 11.70
N GLU A 280 -14.94 -5.31 10.79
CA GLU A 280 -14.61 -6.74 10.75
C GLU A 280 -13.68 -7.18 11.91
N GLY A 281 -12.94 -6.23 12.49
CA GLY A 281 -12.03 -6.49 13.60
C GLY A 281 -10.79 -7.33 13.21
N PRO A 282 -9.83 -7.53 14.14
CA PRO A 282 -8.50 -8.07 13.83
C PRO A 282 -8.50 -9.52 13.34
N ASN A 283 -9.53 -10.30 13.63
CA ASN A 283 -9.57 -11.75 13.38
C ASN A 283 -10.34 -12.16 12.10
N ALA A 284 -10.94 -11.22 11.38
CA ALA A 284 -11.71 -11.58 10.19
C ALA A 284 -10.87 -12.26 9.08
N PRO A 285 -11.47 -13.08 8.22
CA PRO A 285 -10.76 -13.65 7.08
C PRO A 285 -10.43 -12.56 6.04
N GLY A 286 -9.24 -12.70 5.43
CA GLY A 286 -8.83 -11.85 4.31
C GLY A 286 -9.70 -12.03 3.08
N ARG A 287 -9.91 -10.95 2.32
CA ARG A 287 -10.70 -10.96 1.08
C ARG A 287 -10.32 -9.81 0.15
N ILE A 288 -10.68 -9.94 -1.12
CA ILE A 288 -10.60 -8.84 -2.08
C ILE A 288 -11.82 -7.94 -1.86
N LEU A 289 -11.59 -6.69 -1.45
CA LEU A 289 -12.62 -5.69 -1.17
C LEU A 289 -12.96 -4.83 -2.39
N SER A 290 -12.02 -4.70 -3.32
CA SER A 290 -12.21 -3.99 -4.58
C SER A 290 -11.26 -4.54 -5.63
N VAL A 291 -11.76 -4.71 -6.85
CA VAL A 291 -10.97 -4.90 -8.06
C VAL A 291 -10.98 -3.58 -8.83
N PRO A 292 -9.92 -3.21 -9.57
CA PRO A 292 -9.93 -1.99 -10.35
C PRO A 292 -11.10 -2.01 -11.36
N GLY A 293 -11.76 -0.87 -11.52
CA GLY A 293 -12.57 -0.63 -12.72
C GLY A 293 -11.65 -0.60 -13.95
N GLY A 294 -12.05 -1.27 -15.04
CA GLY A 294 -11.33 -1.21 -16.32
C GLY A 294 -10.88 -2.54 -16.94
N GLY A 295 -11.31 -3.71 -16.44
CA GLY A 295 -11.17 -4.99 -17.18
C GLY A 295 -9.80 -5.69 -17.10
N TRP A 296 -8.88 -5.27 -16.23
CA TRP A 296 -7.53 -5.84 -16.13
C TRP A 296 -7.37 -6.98 -15.11
N TRP A 297 -8.47 -7.60 -14.70
CA TRP A 297 -8.46 -8.73 -13.75
C TRP A 297 -9.27 -9.87 -14.34
N MET A 298 -8.58 -10.94 -14.75
CA MET A 298 -9.25 -12.19 -15.10
C MET A 298 -9.79 -12.86 -13.82
N PRO A 299 -10.94 -13.55 -13.88
CA PRO A 299 -11.41 -14.39 -12.77
C PRO A 299 -10.36 -15.49 -12.54
N GLY A 300 -9.69 -15.44 -11.39
CA GLY A 300 -8.62 -16.40 -11.05
C GLY A 300 -7.32 -15.80 -10.51
N GLY A 301 -7.20 -14.47 -10.38
CA GLY A 301 -6.08 -13.85 -9.66
C GLY A 301 -6.02 -14.32 -8.21
N VAL A 302 -5.14 -15.29 -7.91
CA VAL A 302 -5.12 -15.98 -6.63
C VAL A 302 -4.40 -15.11 -5.59
N PHE A 303 -5.17 -14.40 -4.77
CA PHE A 303 -4.66 -13.91 -3.50
C PHE A 303 -4.58 -15.07 -2.50
N ARG A 304 -3.37 -15.57 -2.21
CA ARG A 304 -3.12 -16.52 -1.10
C ARG A 304 -2.78 -15.73 0.17
N GLY A 305 -3.77 -15.09 0.77
CA GLY A 305 -3.59 -14.29 1.99
C GLY A 305 -3.27 -15.14 3.22
N ALA A 306 -2.26 -14.69 3.97
CA ALA A 306 -1.85 -15.08 5.34
C ALA A 306 -1.53 -16.58 5.61
N ASN A 307 -0.31 -16.84 6.09
CA ASN A 307 0.30 -18.13 6.47
C ASN A 307 0.87 -19.02 5.34
N GLN A 308 2.03 -18.64 4.78
CA GLN A 308 2.94 -19.62 4.13
C GLN A 308 4.39 -19.60 4.61
N ASP A 309 4.74 -18.88 5.69
CA ASP A 309 6.09 -18.94 6.27
C ASP A 309 6.29 -20.11 7.26
N ALA A 310 5.44 -21.14 7.24
CA ALA A 310 5.58 -22.33 8.09
C ALA A 310 5.95 -23.61 7.33
N ALA A 311 6.20 -23.56 6.02
CA ALA A 311 6.32 -24.77 5.18
C ALA A 311 7.70 -25.02 4.54
N GLU A 312 8.79 -24.37 5.00
CA GLU A 312 10.15 -24.64 4.48
C GLU A 312 11.13 -25.30 5.47
N THR A 313 10.70 -25.69 6.67
CA THR A 313 11.52 -26.46 7.63
C THR A 313 11.14 -27.95 7.72
N GLY A 314 10.51 -28.52 6.68
CA GLY A 314 9.98 -29.89 6.68
C GLY A 314 10.59 -30.90 5.69
N ARG A 315 11.57 -30.54 4.86
CA ARG A 315 12.23 -31.52 3.95
C ARG A 315 13.53 -32.08 4.55
N ARG A 316 13.38 -32.87 5.61
CA ARG A 316 14.32 -33.95 5.96
C ARG A 316 13.55 -35.11 6.56
N SER A 317 13.19 -36.09 5.73
CA SER A 317 13.09 -37.52 6.03
C SER A 317 12.15 -38.23 5.05
N ALA A 318 12.69 -38.66 3.90
CA ALA A 318 12.13 -39.76 3.12
C ALA A 318 13.18 -40.27 2.12
N PHE A 319 14.31 -40.75 2.63
CA PHE A 319 15.07 -41.80 1.95
C PHE A 319 15.14 -42.96 2.93
N GLY A 320 14.43 -44.04 2.60
CA GLY A 320 14.30 -45.22 3.44
C GLY A 320 13.45 -46.28 2.76
N SER A 321 14.13 -47.15 2.01
CA SER A 321 13.83 -48.58 1.80
C SER A 321 12.43 -48.99 1.33
N SER A 322 12.33 -49.41 0.06
CA SER A 322 11.96 -50.76 -0.36
C SER A 322 12.37 -50.98 -1.82
#